data_AF-A0A1S8A543-F1
#
_entry.id   AF-A0A1S8A543-F1
#
_cell.length_a   1.000
_cell.length_b   1.000
_cell.length_c   1.000
_cell.angle_alpha   90.00
_cell.angle_beta   90.00
_cell.angle_gamma   90.00
#
_symmetry.space_group_name_H-M   'P 1'
#
loop_
_entity.id
_entity.type
_entity.pdbx_description
1 polymer ?
#
loop_
_entity_poly.entity_id
_entity_poly.type
_entity_poly.pdbx_seq_one_letter_code
_entity_poly.pdbx_strand_id
1 'polypeptide(L)'
;MPTLDISNFNIVVSVLGGWISLFGLVSYLLKENFYLSEALISLLAGIAFGPRALNWIRPLEYAGSVKNLDDVTLFFTRLVLGVQLVLAGIQLPSRYLRKEWKPLALLLGPVMVFMWLSTGLLVWALVPHLPFLHALAIGACVTPTDPVLSNVIVKGKFADHNVPKALQKIIIAESGANDGLGYPFLFLALYLIKYIGDGGASEPGGSGLAIGLWFGETWGYTIILSTIYGAVVGWLAKQLLHYLTISLPVSSLGMFLRGMIGFA
;
A
#
# COMPACT_ATOMS: atom_id res chain seq x y z
N MET A 1 17.83 -5.34 -43.76
CA MET A 1 16.41 -5.55 -43.38
C MET A 1 16.29 -5.31 -41.89
N PRO A 2 15.31 -4.54 -41.38
CA PRO A 2 15.14 -4.42 -39.94
C PRO A 2 14.83 -5.81 -39.35
N THR A 3 15.68 -6.27 -38.45
CA THR A 3 15.51 -7.53 -37.72
C THR A 3 14.88 -7.23 -36.38
N LEU A 4 13.83 -7.97 -36.02
CA LEU A 4 13.15 -7.79 -34.73
C LEU A 4 14.07 -8.28 -33.61
N ASP A 5 14.51 -7.37 -32.74
CA ASP A 5 15.37 -7.69 -31.60
C ASP A 5 14.52 -8.13 -30.39
N ILE A 6 14.54 -9.44 -30.11
CA ILE A 6 13.79 -10.07 -29.03
C ILE A 6 14.64 -10.05 -27.74
N SER A 7 14.99 -8.86 -27.28
CA SER A 7 15.67 -8.69 -25.99
C SER A 7 14.67 -8.74 -24.83
N ASN A 8 15.12 -9.17 -23.64
CA ASN A 8 14.29 -9.17 -22.42
C ASN A 8 13.69 -7.79 -22.12
N PHE A 9 14.47 -6.72 -22.38
CA PHE A 9 14.00 -5.34 -22.24
C PHE A 9 12.84 -5.05 -23.20
N ASN A 10 12.99 -5.36 -24.49
CA ASN A 10 11.96 -5.12 -25.49
C ASN A 10 10.69 -5.93 -25.20
N ILE A 11 10.81 -7.17 -24.71
CA ILE A 11 9.66 -7.98 -24.29
C ILE A 11 8.93 -7.30 -23.13
N VAL A 12 9.64 -6.92 -22.06
CA VAL A 12 9.03 -6.31 -20.88
C VAL A 12 8.32 -5.01 -21.23
N VAL A 13 8.98 -4.11 -21.97
CA VAL A 13 8.38 -2.83 -22.38
C VAL A 13 7.20 -3.04 -23.32
N SER A 14 7.27 -4.00 -24.25
CA SER A 14 6.17 -4.30 -25.17
C SER A 14 4.96 -4.90 -24.44
N VAL A 15 5.19 -5.83 -23.51
CA VAL A 15 4.10 -6.45 -22.73
C VAL A 15 3.47 -5.43 -21.79
N LEU A 16 4.27 -4.64 -21.06
CA LEU A 16 3.75 -3.60 -20.16
C LEU A 16 3.05 -2.49 -20.93
N GLY A 17 3.66 -1.95 -21.99
CA GLY A 17 3.07 -0.90 -22.81
C GLY A 17 1.82 -1.37 -23.54
N GLY A 18 1.82 -2.60 -24.07
CA GLY A 18 0.66 -3.23 -24.68
C GLY A 18 -0.46 -3.46 -23.67
N TRP A 19 -0.13 -3.97 -22.48
CA TRP A 19 -1.08 -4.15 -21.39
C TRP A 19 -1.70 -2.82 -20.96
N ILE A 20 -0.91 -1.79 -20.67
CA ILE A 20 -1.40 -0.47 -20.25
C ILE A 20 -2.30 0.13 -21.34
N SER A 21 -1.92 0.02 -22.61
CA SER A 21 -2.71 0.55 -23.73
C SER A 21 -4.05 -0.17 -23.88
N LEU A 22 -4.03 -1.51 -23.89
CA LEU A 22 -5.24 -2.33 -24.00
C LEU A 22 -6.15 -2.15 -22.78
N PHE A 23 -5.57 -2.20 -21.59
CA PHE A 23 -6.28 -1.98 -20.35
C PHE A 23 -6.87 -0.58 -20.30
N GLY A 24 -6.15 0.46 -20.74
CA GLY A 24 -6.68 1.82 -20.85
C GLY A 24 -7.98 1.88 -21.68
N LEU A 25 -8.02 1.18 -22.82
CA LEU A 25 -9.19 1.14 -23.71
C LEU A 25 -10.39 0.40 -23.10
N VAL A 26 -10.14 -0.66 -22.34
CA VAL A 26 -11.21 -1.56 -21.83
C VAL A 26 -11.54 -1.29 -20.35
N SER A 27 -10.70 -0.55 -19.64
CA SER A 27 -10.83 -0.26 -18.20
C SER A 27 -12.15 0.40 -17.87
N TYR A 28 -12.60 1.34 -18.71
CA TYR A 28 -13.90 2.00 -18.55
C TYR A 28 -15.05 0.99 -18.56
N LEU A 29 -15.05 0.07 -19.54
CA LEU A 29 -16.09 -0.96 -19.64
C LEU A 29 -16.08 -1.90 -18.42
N LEU A 30 -14.90 -2.35 -18.01
CA LEU A 30 -14.75 -3.29 -16.89
C LEU A 30 -15.12 -2.66 -15.54
N LYS A 31 -14.75 -1.39 -15.34
CA LYS A 31 -15.03 -0.67 -14.11
C LYS A 31 -16.47 -0.23 -14.01
N GLU A 32 -17.04 0.31 -15.09
CA GLU A 32 -18.36 0.93 -15.06
C GLU A 32 -19.51 -0.06 -15.26
N ASN A 33 -19.31 -1.13 -16.04
CA ASN A 33 -20.37 -2.12 -16.29
C ASN A 33 -20.21 -3.40 -15.46
N PHE A 34 -18.98 -3.87 -15.20
CA PHE A 34 -18.74 -5.11 -14.47
C PHE A 34 -18.31 -4.92 -13.02
N TYR A 35 -18.07 -3.66 -12.58
CA TYR A 35 -17.65 -3.31 -11.22
C TYR A 35 -16.40 -4.07 -10.73
N LEU A 36 -15.51 -4.46 -11.65
CA LEU A 36 -14.29 -5.20 -11.32
C LEU A 36 -13.17 -4.26 -10.87
N SER A 37 -12.38 -4.71 -9.88
CA SER A 37 -11.20 -3.95 -9.43
C SER A 37 -10.07 -4.03 -10.45
N GLU A 38 -9.42 -2.89 -10.68
CA GLU A 38 -8.23 -2.82 -11.54
C GLU A 38 -7.11 -3.71 -11.00
N ALA A 39 -7.04 -3.86 -9.67
CA ALA A 39 -6.10 -4.75 -8.98
C ALA A 39 -6.34 -6.23 -9.32
N LEU A 40 -7.59 -6.71 -9.31
CA LEU A 40 -7.92 -8.10 -9.66
C LEU A 40 -7.56 -8.39 -11.11
N ILE A 41 -7.91 -7.47 -12.02
CA ILE A 41 -7.59 -7.62 -13.44
C ILE A 41 -6.07 -7.62 -13.66
N SER A 42 -5.34 -6.75 -12.97
CA SER A 42 -3.87 -6.70 -13.02
C SER A 42 -3.23 -7.96 -12.44
N LEU A 43 -3.79 -8.53 -11.37
CA LEU A 43 -3.34 -9.81 -10.81
C LEU A 43 -3.52 -10.95 -11.81
N LEU A 44 -4.69 -11.06 -12.45
CA LEU A 44 -4.96 -12.07 -13.46
C LEU A 44 -4.04 -11.93 -14.66
N ALA A 45 -3.76 -10.70 -15.10
CA ALA A 45 -2.79 -10.43 -16.15
C ALA A 45 -1.37 -10.83 -15.74
N GLY A 46 -0.95 -10.54 -14.51
CA GLY A 46 0.34 -10.97 -13.98
C GLY A 46 0.47 -12.50 -13.95
N ILE A 47 -0.58 -13.23 -13.57
CA ILE A 47 -0.62 -14.69 -13.62
C ILE A 47 -0.54 -15.20 -15.07
N ALA A 48 -1.31 -14.60 -15.98
CA ALA A 48 -1.35 -14.99 -17.39
C ALA A 48 -0.02 -14.74 -18.12
N PHE A 49 0.61 -13.58 -17.93
CA PHE A 49 1.89 -13.25 -18.56
C PHE A 49 3.11 -13.82 -17.84
N GLY A 50 2.92 -14.27 -16.59
CA GLY A 50 3.97 -14.84 -15.76
C GLY A 50 4.42 -16.25 -16.19
N PRO A 51 5.42 -16.79 -15.49
CA PRO A 51 6.10 -18.03 -15.88
C PRO A 51 5.23 -19.29 -15.81
N ARG A 52 4.12 -19.25 -15.08
CA ARG A 52 3.19 -20.39 -14.95
C ARG A 52 2.20 -20.52 -16.12
N ALA A 53 2.07 -19.49 -16.96
CA ALA A 53 1.14 -19.48 -18.09
C ALA A 53 1.89 -19.15 -19.39
N LEU A 54 1.82 -17.92 -19.89
CA LEU A 54 2.43 -17.53 -21.18
C LEU A 54 3.96 -17.45 -21.12
N ASN A 55 4.54 -17.31 -19.91
CA ASN A 55 5.98 -17.23 -19.69
C ASN A 55 6.68 -16.10 -20.46
N TRP A 56 5.98 -14.99 -20.69
CA TRP A 56 6.52 -13.81 -21.38
C TRP A 56 7.26 -12.87 -20.43
N ILE A 57 6.81 -12.79 -19.17
CA ILE A 57 7.49 -12.05 -18.11
C ILE A 57 8.16 -13.07 -17.19
N ARG A 58 9.49 -13.00 -17.09
CA ARG A 58 10.33 -13.93 -16.32
C ARG A 58 11.15 -13.18 -15.27
N PRO A 59 10.53 -12.70 -14.17
CA PRO A 59 11.20 -11.82 -13.20
C PRO A 59 12.47 -12.41 -12.60
N LEU A 60 12.48 -13.72 -12.36
CA LEU A 60 13.64 -14.41 -11.80
C LEU A 60 14.85 -14.41 -12.75
N GLU A 61 14.63 -14.58 -14.06
CA GLU A 61 15.70 -14.50 -15.05
C GLU A 61 16.24 -13.08 -15.16
N TYR A 62 15.37 -12.07 -15.04
CA TYR A 62 15.75 -10.66 -15.13
C TYR A 62 16.53 -10.20 -13.90
N ALA A 63 16.15 -10.67 -12.72
CA ALA A 63 16.82 -10.36 -11.46
C ALA A 63 18.11 -11.17 -11.25
N GLY A 64 18.25 -12.31 -11.93
CA GLY A 64 19.41 -13.21 -11.87
C GLY A 64 19.52 -14.04 -10.59
N SER A 65 18.83 -13.65 -9.51
CA SER A 65 18.75 -14.42 -8.27
C SER A 65 17.42 -14.16 -7.54
N VAL A 66 17.01 -15.10 -6.68
CA VAL A 66 15.82 -14.95 -5.83
C VAL A 66 15.96 -13.74 -4.91
N LYS A 67 17.15 -13.55 -4.31
CA LYS A 67 17.43 -12.40 -3.45
C LYS A 67 17.21 -11.07 -4.17
N ASN A 68 17.76 -10.92 -5.38
CA ASN A 68 17.56 -9.69 -6.16
C ASN A 68 16.09 -9.49 -6.53
N LEU A 69 15.35 -10.57 -6.80
CA LEU A 69 13.93 -10.49 -7.09
C LEU A 69 13.14 -10.01 -5.87
N ASP A 70 13.45 -10.52 -4.67
CA ASP A 70 12.84 -10.10 -3.42
C ASP A 70 13.17 -8.63 -3.11
N ASP A 71 14.42 -8.21 -3.31
CA ASP A 71 14.85 -6.82 -3.13
C ASP A 71 14.11 -5.88 -4.09
N VAL A 72 14.03 -6.23 -5.38
CA VAL A 72 13.28 -5.46 -6.39
C VAL A 72 11.80 -5.36 -6.00
N THR A 73 11.20 -6.48 -5.58
CA THR A 73 9.80 -6.52 -5.16
C THR A 73 9.56 -5.63 -3.94
N LEU A 74 10.47 -5.67 -2.95
CA LEU A 74 10.41 -4.84 -1.75
C LEU A 74 10.49 -3.36 -2.09
N PHE A 75 11.49 -2.94 -2.87
CA PHE A 75 11.67 -1.52 -3.22
C PHE A 75 10.53 -1.00 -4.12
N PHE A 76 10.05 -1.81 -5.06
CA PHE A 76 8.92 -1.45 -5.90
C PHE A 76 7.64 -1.31 -5.07
N THR A 77 7.34 -2.26 -4.18
CA THR A 77 6.19 -2.19 -3.28
C THR A 77 6.27 -0.96 -2.37
N ARG A 78 7.46 -0.65 -1.83
CA ARG A 78 7.67 0.56 -1.02
C ARG A 78 7.39 1.85 -1.80
N LEU A 79 7.81 1.91 -3.07
CA LEU A 79 7.54 3.06 -3.93
C LEU A 79 6.03 3.22 -4.18
N VAL A 80 5.36 2.12 -4.55
CA VAL A 80 3.91 2.11 -4.82
C VAL A 80 3.12 2.53 -3.59
N LEU A 81 3.38 1.94 -2.42
CA LEU A 81 2.73 2.32 -1.16
C LEU A 81 3.00 3.77 -0.80
N GLY A 82 4.23 4.27 -0.99
CA GLY A 82 4.58 5.66 -0.74
C GLY A 82 3.76 6.65 -1.57
N VAL A 83 3.59 6.38 -2.88
CA VAL A 83 2.76 7.20 -3.77
C VAL A 83 1.29 7.10 -3.38
N GLN A 84 0.80 5.88 -3.15
CA GLN A 84 -0.59 5.60 -2.87
C GLN A 84 -1.09 6.27 -1.59
N LEU A 85 -0.30 6.21 -0.50
CA LEU A 85 -0.65 6.81 0.78
C LEU A 85 -0.69 8.34 0.70
N VAL A 86 0.23 8.95 -0.07
CA VAL A 86 0.19 10.39 -0.34
C VAL A 86 -1.09 10.77 -1.10
N LEU A 87 -1.46 10.00 -2.13
CA LEU A 87 -2.68 10.22 -2.90
C LEU A 87 -3.95 10.07 -2.04
N ALA A 88 -3.99 9.07 -1.15
CA ALA A 88 -5.09 8.89 -0.19
C ALA A 88 -5.21 10.11 0.73
N GLY A 89 -4.09 10.63 1.24
CA GLY A 89 -4.05 11.83 2.08
C GLY A 89 -4.55 13.10 1.37
N ILE A 90 -4.14 13.33 0.12
CA ILE A 90 -4.53 14.51 -0.67
C ILE A 90 -6.03 14.51 -1.04
N GLN A 91 -6.63 13.33 -1.17
CA GLN A 91 -8.06 13.19 -1.49
C GLN A 91 -8.97 13.58 -0.31
N LEU A 92 -8.44 13.62 0.91
CA LEU A 92 -9.22 13.97 2.10
C LEU A 92 -9.38 15.49 2.24
N PRO A 93 -10.53 15.97 2.75
CA PRO A 93 -10.71 17.37 3.07
C PRO A 93 -9.68 17.88 4.08
N SER A 94 -9.42 19.19 4.07
CA SER A 94 -8.54 19.82 5.05
C SER A 94 -8.98 19.50 6.48
N ARG A 95 -8.02 19.09 7.33
CA ARG A 95 -8.21 18.75 8.75
C ARG A 95 -9.20 17.59 8.99
N TYR A 96 -9.47 16.74 7.98
CA TYR A 96 -10.45 15.66 8.10
C TYR A 96 -10.14 14.68 9.24
N LEU A 97 -8.87 14.27 9.40
CA LEU A 97 -8.46 13.38 10.50
C LEU A 97 -8.79 13.95 11.89
N ARG A 98 -8.69 15.28 12.06
CA ARG A 98 -9.06 15.95 13.30
C ARG A 98 -10.57 16.07 13.46
N LYS A 99 -11.32 16.22 12.36
CA LYS A 99 -12.78 16.31 12.38
C LYS A 99 -13.41 14.98 12.77
N GLU A 100 -12.96 13.89 12.15
CA GLU A 100 -13.50 12.54 12.32
C GLU A 100 -12.65 11.66 13.24
N TRP A 101 -11.94 12.26 14.21
CA TRP A 101 -11.00 11.53 15.07
C TRP A 101 -11.67 10.46 15.93
N LYS A 102 -12.93 10.65 16.36
CA LYS A 102 -13.67 9.68 17.17
C LYS A 102 -13.97 8.38 16.40
N PRO A 103 -14.64 8.43 15.23
CA PRO A 103 -14.89 7.19 14.50
C PRO A 103 -13.60 6.59 13.95
N LEU A 104 -12.60 7.39 13.56
CA LEU A 104 -11.28 6.86 13.17
C LEU A 104 -10.56 6.15 14.33
N ALA A 105 -10.60 6.70 15.54
CA ALA A 105 -10.01 6.04 16.72
C ALA A 105 -10.72 4.72 17.05
N LEU A 106 -12.04 4.63 16.84
CA LEU A 106 -12.79 3.38 17.00
C LEU A 106 -12.38 2.33 15.96
N LEU A 107 -12.25 2.73 14.70
CA LEU A 107 -11.90 1.83 13.60
C LEU A 107 -10.43 1.35 13.70
N LEU A 108 -9.50 2.29 13.88
CA LEU A 108 -8.06 2.02 13.90
C LEU A 108 -7.57 1.45 15.23
N GLY A 109 -8.34 1.60 16.31
CA GLY A 109 -8.03 1.05 17.62
C GLY A 109 -8.70 -0.31 17.84
N PRO A 110 -9.82 -0.37 18.58
CA PRO A 110 -10.40 -1.63 19.02
C PRO A 110 -10.88 -2.52 17.87
N VAL A 111 -11.41 -1.95 16.78
CA VAL A 111 -11.87 -2.75 15.63
C VAL A 111 -10.68 -3.42 14.94
N MET A 112 -9.61 -2.67 14.66
CA MET A 112 -8.39 -3.21 14.06
C MET A 112 -7.74 -4.30 14.94
N VAL A 113 -7.71 -4.12 16.27
CA VAL A 113 -7.24 -5.15 17.22
C VAL A 113 -8.10 -6.42 17.12
N PHE A 114 -9.43 -6.27 17.07
CA PHE A 114 -10.34 -7.41 16.97
C PHE A 114 -10.18 -8.14 15.63
N MET A 115 -10.00 -7.41 14.52
CA MET A 115 -9.70 -7.98 13.20
C MET A 115 -8.41 -8.80 13.23
N TRP A 116 -7.34 -8.25 13.84
CA TRP A 116 -6.06 -8.93 13.97
C TRP A 116 -6.17 -10.24 14.76
N LEU A 117 -6.79 -10.19 15.95
CA LEU A 117 -6.96 -11.37 16.79
C LEU A 117 -7.85 -12.42 16.13
N SER A 118 -8.98 -12.01 15.54
CA SER A 118 -9.91 -12.92 14.87
C SER A 118 -9.24 -13.62 13.69
N THR A 119 -8.51 -12.87 12.85
CA THR A 119 -7.81 -13.44 11.70
C THR A 119 -6.67 -14.36 12.13
N GLY A 120 -5.88 -13.95 13.12
CA GLY A 120 -4.80 -14.79 13.67
C GLY A 120 -5.33 -16.09 14.28
N LEU A 121 -6.45 -16.03 15.02
CA LEU A 121 -7.09 -17.22 15.59
C LEU A 121 -7.64 -18.15 14.51
N LEU A 122 -8.25 -17.61 13.44
CA LEU A 122 -8.72 -18.40 12.31
C LEU A 122 -7.56 -19.09 11.59
N VAL A 123 -6.46 -18.38 11.34
CA VAL A 123 -5.25 -18.96 10.71
C VAL A 123 -4.67 -20.06 11.60
N TRP A 124 -4.56 -19.81 12.90
CA TRP A 124 -4.06 -20.81 13.85
C TRP A 124 -4.94 -22.07 13.91
N ALA A 125 -6.27 -21.91 13.88
CA ALA A 125 -7.20 -23.02 13.92
C ALA A 125 -7.24 -23.84 12.62
N LEU A 126 -7.02 -23.20 11.47
CA LEU A 126 -7.13 -23.83 10.16
C LEU A 126 -5.82 -24.41 9.63
N VAL A 127 -4.66 -23.92 10.08
CA VAL A 127 -3.34 -24.37 9.62
C VAL A 127 -2.72 -25.29 10.68
N PRO A 128 -2.69 -26.62 10.45
CA PRO A 128 -2.11 -27.55 11.40
C PRO A 128 -0.62 -27.25 11.66
N HIS A 129 -0.17 -27.43 12.90
CA HIS A 129 1.23 -27.28 13.32
C HIS A 129 1.81 -25.86 13.19
N LEU A 130 1.00 -24.84 12.93
CA LEU A 130 1.46 -23.46 12.92
C LEU A 130 1.53 -22.90 14.35
N PRO A 131 2.68 -22.38 14.82
CA PRO A 131 2.77 -21.75 16.12
C PRO A 131 1.90 -20.49 16.21
N PHE A 132 1.42 -20.18 17.42
CA PHE A 132 0.41 -19.15 17.62
C PHE A 132 0.89 -17.74 17.23
N LEU A 133 2.13 -17.39 17.57
CA LEU A 133 2.71 -16.08 17.21
C LEU A 133 2.91 -15.96 15.70
N HIS A 134 3.21 -17.05 15.00
CA HIS A 134 3.30 -17.04 13.54
C HIS A 134 1.94 -16.79 12.90
N ALA A 135 0.87 -17.38 13.46
CA ALA A 135 -0.49 -17.08 13.04
C ALA A 135 -0.88 -15.62 13.30
N LEU A 136 -0.45 -15.04 14.43
CA LEU A 136 -0.61 -13.61 14.71
C LEU A 136 0.19 -12.72 13.73
N ALA A 137 1.40 -13.13 13.34
CA ALA A 137 2.19 -12.40 12.33
C ALA A 137 1.48 -12.42 10.96
N ILE A 138 0.94 -13.57 10.54
CA ILE A 138 0.13 -13.69 9.33
C ILE A 138 -1.14 -12.84 9.43
N GLY A 139 -1.84 -12.90 10.56
CA GLY A 139 -3.01 -12.06 10.82
C GLY A 139 -2.70 -10.57 10.70
N ALA A 140 -1.52 -10.14 11.17
CA ALA A 140 -1.08 -8.74 11.07
C ALA A 140 -0.91 -8.30 9.60
N CYS A 141 -0.45 -9.18 8.71
CA CYS A 141 -0.33 -8.87 7.28
C CYS A 141 -1.69 -8.72 6.57
N VAL A 142 -2.76 -9.30 7.12
CA VAL A 142 -4.11 -9.29 6.53
C VAL A 142 -4.99 -8.18 7.12
N THR A 143 -4.63 -7.66 8.30
CA THR A 143 -5.47 -6.71 9.05
C THR A 143 -5.62 -5.34 8.38
N PRO A 144 -4.57 -4.69 7.85
CA PRO A 144 -4.70 -3.40 7.17
C PRO A 144 -5.59 -3.52 5.92
N THR A 145 -6.53 -2.58 5.77
CA THR A 145 -7.41 -2.47 4.62
C THR A 145 -6.81 -1.51 3.58
N ASP A 146 -6.70 -1.96 2.34
CA ASP A 146 -5.96 -1.22 1.30
C ASP A 146 -6.81 -0.13 0.61
N PRO A 147 -6.32 1.12 0.50
CA PRO A 147 -7.01 2.18 -0.22
C PRO A 147 -7.15 1.91 -1.74
N VAL A 148 -6.31 1.06 -2.34
CA VAL A 148 -6.42 0.70 -3.76
C VAL A 148 -7.54 -0.30 -3.98
N LEU A 149 -7.61 -1.37 -3.20
CA LEU A 149 -8.71 -2.33 -3.27
C LEU A 149 -10.05 -1.70 -2.87
N SER A 150 -10.09 -0.81 -1.88
CA SER A 150 -11.32 -0.13 -1.48
C SER A 150 -11.82 0.90 -2.50
N ASN A 151 -10.99 1.34 -3.47
CA ASN A 151 -11.41 2.30 -4.51
C ASN A 151 -12.64 1.84 -5.31
N VAL A 152 -12.90 0.53 -5.43
CA VAL A 152 -14.09 0.01 -6.13
C VAL A 152 -15.39 0.43 -5.44
N ILE A 153 -15.37 0.54 -4.10
CA ILE A 153 -16.55 0.92 -3.32
C ILE A 153 -16.58 2.41 -2.98
N VAL A 154 -15.44 3.12 -3.06
CA VAL A 154 -15.38 4.56 -2.75
C VAL A 154 -15.31 5.47 -3.97
N LYS A 155 -15.04 4.96 -5.18
CA LYS A 155 -14.96 5.74 -6.42
C LYS A 155 -15.70 5.09 -7.59
N GLY A 156 -16.02 5.90 -8.60
CA GLY A 156 -16.75 5.47 -9.81
C GLY A 156 -18.27 5.57 -9.66
N LYS A 157 -19.01 5.31 -10.75
CA LYS A 157 -20.47 5.47 -10.75
C LYS A 157 -21.15 4.61 -9.67
N PHE A 158 -20.65 3.40 -9.42
CA PHE A 158 -21.19 2.55 -8.36
C PHE A 158 -21.17 3.27 -7.00
N ALA A 159 -20.02 3.81 -6.60
CA ALA A 159 -19.89 4.52 -5.34
C ALA A 159 -20.73 5.80 -5.31
N ASP A 160 -20.80 6.54 -6.42
CA ASP A 160 -21.56 7.78 -6.50
C ASP A 160 -23.08 7.57 -6.34
N HIS A 161 -23.61 6.44 -6.82
CA HIS A 161 -25.03 6.10 -6.68
C HIS A 161 -25.36 5.35 -5.40
N ASN A 162 -24.45 4.52 -4.87
CA ASN A 162 -24.77 3.56 -3.80
C ASN A 162 -24.12 3.85 -2.44
N VAL A 163 -23.08 4.69 -2.38
CA VAL A 163 -22.29 4.90 -1.16
C VAL A 163 -22.30 6.38 -0.75
N PRO A 164 -22.80 6.74 0.45
CA PRO A 164 -22.78 8.12 0.92
C PRO A 164 -21.37 8.73 0.96
N LYS A 165 -21.23 9.99 0.55
CA LYS A 165 -19.93 10.69 0.50
C LYS A 165 -19.19 10.74 1.83
N ALA A 166 -19.91 10.75 2.96
CA ALA A 166 -19.31 10.67 4.28
C ALA A 166 -18.63 9.31 4.52
N LEU A 167 -19.27 8.22 4.08
CA LEU A 167 -18.75 6.86 4.20
C LEU A 167 -17.55 6.64 3.27
N GLN A 168 -17.59 7.19 2.06
CA GLN A 168 -16.43 7.15 1.14
C GLN A 168 -15.18 7.79 1.78
N LYS A 169 -15.34 8.97 2.40
CA LYS A 169 -14.22 9.70 3.01
C LYS A 169 -13.65 9.00 4.24
N ILE A 170 -14.50 8.41 5.09
CA ILE A 170 -13.99 7.70 6.27
C ILE A 170 -13.28 6.40 5.89
N ILE A 171 -13.77 5.68 4.87
CA ILE A 171 -13.07 4.49 4.35
C ILE A 171 -11.69 4.87 3.81
N ILE A 172 -11.58 5.93 3.00
CA ILE A 172 -10.28 6.41 2.50
C ILE A 172 -9.34 6.80 3.65
N ALA A 173 -9.86 7.46 4.68
CA ALA A 173 -9.07 7.87 5.84
C ALA A 173 -8.63 6.69 6.72
N GLU A 174 -9.49 5.69 6.89
CA GLU A 174 -9.21 4.46 7.63
C GLU A 174 -8.17 3.61 6.90
N SER A 175 -8.40 3.31 5.62
CA SER A 175 -7.46 2.55 4.76
C SER A 175 -6.11 3.26 4.57
N GLY A 176 -6.06 4.59 4.59
CA GLY A 176 -4.79 5.31 4.53
C GLY A 176 -4.01 5.30 5.85
N ALA A 177 -4.69 5.20 6.99
CA ALA A 177 -4.06 5.27 8.31
C ALA A 177 -3.69 3.89 8.87
N ASN A 178 -4.46 2.85 8.54
CA ASN A 178 -4.23 1.49 9.02
C ASN A 178 -2.95 0.85 8.44
N ASP A 179 -2.49 1.25 7.23
CA ASP A 179 -1.23 0.79 6.65
C ASP A 179 -0.05 1.08 7.59
N GLY A 180 -0.02 2.27 8.18
CA GLY A 180 0.99 2.65 9.19
C GLY A 180 0.74 1.99 10.55
N LEU A 181 -0.52 1.87 10.96
CA LEU A 181 -0.92 1.25 12.23
C LEU A 181 -0.95 -0.28 12.19
N GLY A 182 -0.60 -0.91 11.07
CA GLY A 182 -0.34 -2.35 10.96
C GLY A 182 0.97 -2.77 11.63
N TYR A 183 1.93 -1.85 11.69
CA TYR A 183 3.27 -2.09 12.24
C TYR A 183 3.27 -2.61 13.68
N PRO A 184 2.50 -2.03 14.64
CA PRO A 184 2.42 -2.55 15.99
C PRO A 184 2.00 -4.02 16.05
N PHE A 185 1.06 -4.45 15.22
CA PHE A 185 0.59 -5.84 15.22
C PHE A 185 1.66 -6.79 14.69
N LEU A 186 2.28 -6.42 13.56
CA LEU A 186 3.31 -7.24 12.92
C LEU A 186 4.57 -7.33 13.80
N PHE A 187 5.11 -6.20 14.24
CA PHE A 187 6.35 -6.18 15.00
C PHE A 187 6.19 -6.71 16.41
N LEU A 188 5.00 -6.64 17.03
CA LEU A 188 4.75 -7.35 18.28
C LEU A 188 4.94 -8.85 18.09
N ALA A 189 4.29 -9.43 17.08
CA ALA A 189 4.43 -10.85 16.80
C ALA A 189 5.88 -11.22 16.46
N LEU A 190 6.56 -10.45 15.59
CA LEU A 190 7.94 -10.71 15.20
C LEU A 190 8.93 -10.60 16.37
N TYR A 191 8.81 -9.60 17.25
CA TYR A 191 9.68 -9.48 18.41
C TYR A 191 9.45 -10.60 19.43
N LEU A 192 8.20 -11.02 19.64
CA LEU A 192 7.90 -12.14 20.52
C LEU A 192 8.44 -13.45 19.92
N ILE A 193 8.28 -13.69 18.61
CA ILE A 193 8.88 -14.85 17.91
C ILE A 193 10.39 -14.84 18.11
N LYS A 194 11.03 -13.68 17.92
CA LYS A 194 12.49 -13.54 17.97
C LYS A 194 13.09 -13.73 19.37
N TYR A 195 12.47 -13.19 20.42
CA TYR A 195 13.08 -13.13 21.76
C TYR A 195 12.44 -14.03 22.82
N ILE A 196 11.23 -14.55 22.58
CA ILE A 196 10.58 -15.55 23.45
C ILE A 196 10.72 -16.95 22.85
N GLY A 197 10.68 -17.04 21.51
CA GLY A 197 10.65 -18.32 20.81
C GLY A 197 9.24 -18.90 20.78
N ASP A 198 8.77 -19.25 19.58
CA ASP A 198 7.50 -19.93 19.36
C ASP A 198 7.65 -20.87 18.16
N GLY A 199 8.45 -21.92 18.36
CA GLY A 199 8.81 -22.89 17.31
C GLY A 199 10.02 -22.53 16.44
N GLY A 200 10.76 -21.46 16.77
CA GLY A 200 11.98 -21.02 16.08
C GLY A 200 13.16 -20.75 17.03
N ALA A 201 14.31 -20.33 16.49
CA ALA A 201 15.48 -19.97 17.28
C ALA A 201 15.24 -18.68 18.08
N SER A 202 15.37 -18.74 19.41
CA SER A 202 15.21 -17.59 20.30
C SER A 202 16.54 -16.88 20.53
N GLU A 203 16.58 -15.57 20.31
CA GLU A 203 17.69 -14.72 20.76
C GLU A 203 17.54 -14.37 22.25
N PRO A 204 18.67 -14.15 22.97
CA PRO A 204 18.62 -13.70 24.35
C PRO A 204 17.98 -12.30 24.47
N GLY A 205 17.09 -12.14 25.44
CA GLY A 205 16.39 -10.86 25.70
C GLY A 205 15.01 -11.03 26.34
N GLY A 206 14.34 -12.15 26.08
CA GLY A 206 13.06 -12.48 26.67
C GLY A 206 11.93 -11.50 26.31
N SER A 207 10.82 -11.61 27.03
CA SER A 207 9.63 -10.77 26.80
C SER A 207 9.87 -9.28 27.09
N GLY A 208 10.74 -8.96 28.06
CA GLY A 208 11.08 -7.58 28.41
C GLY A 208 11.72 -6.82 27.25
N LEU A 209 12.71 -7.41 26.58
CA LEU A 209 13.34 -6.80 25.41
C LEU A 209 12.35 -6.69 24.24
N ALA A 210 11.54 -7.73 23.99
CA ALA A 210 10.53 -7.72 22.92
C ALA A 210 9.53 -6.56 23.09
N ILE A 211 8.99 -6.39 24.30
CA ILE A 211 8.05 -5.30 24.61
C ILE A 211 8.77 -3.95 24.58
N GLY A 212 10.02 -3.87 25.05
CA GLY A 212 10.83 -2.67 24.99
C GLY A 212 11.06 -2.18 23.57
N LEU A 213 11.42 -3.08 22.64
CA LEU A 213 11.57 -2.78 21.22
C LEU A 213 10.23 -2.45 20.56
N TRP A 214 9.15 -3.09 20.98
CA TRP A 214 7.82 -2.76 20.48
C TRP A 214 7.42 -1.31 20.81
N PHE A 215 7.59 -0.86 22.06
CA PHE A 215 7.32 0.53 22.42
C PHE A 215 8.36 1.52 21.87
N GLY A 216 9.65 1.18 21.95
CA GLY A 216 10.74 2.06 21.51
C GLY A 216 10.84 2.17 20.00
N GLU A 217 11.10 1.05 19.32
CA GLU A 217 11.36 1.01 17.87
C GLU A 217 10.08 1.12 17.05
N THR A 218 9.00 0.46 17.45
CA THR A 218 7.78 0.45 16.63
C THR A 218 6.95 1.71 16.88
N TRP A 219 6.52 1.95 18.11
CA TRP A 219 5.72 3.13 18.43
C TRP A 219 6.51 4.44 18.35
N GLY A 220 7.62 4.51 19.08
CA GLY A 220 8.43 5.73 19.17
C GLY A 220 9.13 6.08 17.86
N TYR A 221 10.04 5.21 17.41
CA TYR A 221 10.88 5.48 16.25
C TYR A 221 10.13 5.31 14.93
N THR A 222 9.40 4.23 14.71
CA THR A 222 8.81 3.98 13.39
C THR A 222 7.55 4.82 13.17
N ILE A 223 6.60 4.81 14.11
CA ILE A 223 5.29 5.43 13.89
C ILE A 223 5.29 6.93 14.22
N ILE A 224 5.68 7.29 15.45
CA ILE A 224 5.60 8.68 15.91
C ILE A 224 6.59 9.55 15.13
N LEU A 225 7.86 9.14 14.99
CA LEU A 225 8.84 9.92 14.23
C LEU A 225 8.45 10.05 12.75
N SER A 226 7.97 8.98 12.10
CA SER A 226 7.52 9.07 10.70
C SER A 226 6.31 9.99 10.53
N THR A 227 5.39 10.00 11.50
CA THR A 227 4.26 10.92 11.51
C THR A 227 4.72 12.38 11.63
N ILE A 228 5.66 12.64 12.54
CA ILE A 228 6.27 13.98 12.71
C ILE A 228 7.01 14.38 11.43
N TYR A 229 7.84 13.49 10.88
CA TYR A 229 8.58 13.71 9.65
C TYR A 229 7.64 14.03 8.48
N GLY A 230 6.60 13.21 8.28
CA GLY A 230 5.60 13.43 7.24
C GLY A 230 4.85 14.75 7.42
N ALA A 231 4.51 15.14 8.66
CA ALA A 231 3.89 16.42 8.96
C ALA A 231 4.81 17.61 8.63
N VAL A 232 6.10 17.51 8.95
CA VAL A 232 7.11 18.54 8.65
C VAL A 232 7.30 18.67 7.13
N VAL A 233 7.51 17.56 6.42
CA VAL A 233 7.68 17.56 4.96
C VAL A 233 6.43 18.09 4.26
N GLY A 234 5.23 17.65 4.68
CA GLY A 234 3.97 18.14 4.13
C GLY A 234 3.74 19.63 4.39
N TRP A 235 4.13 20.12 5.57
CA TRP A 235 4.08 21.55 5.90
C TRP A 235 5.05 22.37 5.05
N LEU A 236 6.31 21.91 4.90
CA LEU A 236 7.30 22.56 4.03
C LEU A 236 6.82 22.62 2.58
N ALA A 237 6.30 21.52 2.05
CA ALA A 237 5.75 21.47 0.69
C ALA A 237 4.60 22.48 0.52
N LYS A 238 3.70 22.58 1.50
CA LYS A 238 2.63 23.58 1.50
C LYS A 238 3.18 25.02 1.47
N GLN A 239 4.19 25.32 2.28
CA GLN A 239 4.77 26.67 2.32
C GLN A 239 5.49 27.04 1.02
N LEU A 240 6.22 26.09 0.44
CA LEU A 240 6.88 26.28 -0.86
C LEU A 240 5.84 26.54 -1.97
N LEU A 241 4.76 25.76 -2.03
CA LEU A 241 3.69 25.97 -2.99
C LEU A 241 3.02 27.34 -2.80
N HIS A 242 2.78 27.75 -1.56
CA HIS A 242 2.17 29.05 -1.27
C HIS A 242 3.08 30.21 -1.70
N TYR A 243 4.38 30.11 -1.40
CA TYR A 243 5.37 31.10 -1.82
C TYR A 243 5.44 31.22 -3.35
N LEU A 244 5.55 30.10 -4.07
CA LEU A 244 5.58 30.07 -5.54
C LEU A 244 4.31 30.67 -6.16
N THR A 245 3.15 30.43 -5.55
CA THR A 245 1.88 30.96 -6.04
C THR A 245 1.77 32.48 -5.87
N ILE A 246 2.40 33.05 -4.83
CA ILE A 246 2.40 34.49 -4.55
C ILE A 246 3.51 35.21 -5.34
N SER A 247 4.68 34.60 -5.48
CA SER A 247 5.87 35.24 -6.05
C SER A 247 5.98 35.14 -7.58
N LEU A 248 5.23 34.25 -8.23
CA LEU A 248 5.23 34.13 -9.69
C LEU A 248 3.97 34.79 -10.29
N PRO A 249 4.11 35.61 -11.35
CA PRO A 249 2.93 36.05 -12.11
C PRO A 249 2.20 34.82 -12.67
N VAL A 250 0.87 34.85 -12.64
CA VAL A 250 -0.02 33.72 -13.00
C VAL A 250 0.31 33.12 -14.38
N SER A 251 0.84 33.94 -15.31
CA SER A 251 1.32 33.52 -16.63
C SER A 251 2.51 32.55 -16.57
N SER A 252 3.44 32.74 -15.62
CA SER A 252 4.63 31.88 -15.44
C SER A 252 4.29 30.58 -14.71
N LEU A 253 3.36 30.62 -13.74
CA LEU A 253 2.91 29.42 -13.03
C LEU A 253 2.08 28.51 -13.94
N GLY A 254 1.21 29.09 -14.79
CA GLY A 254 0.47 28.34 -15.80
C GLY A 254 1.38 27.69 -16.84
N MET A 255 2.50 28.33 -17.20
CA MET A 255 3.50 27.79 -18.12
C MET A 255 4.33 26.69 -17.48
N PHE A 256 4.70 26.82 -16.20
CA PHE A 256 5.39 25.79 -15.43
C PHE A 256 4.54 24.54 -15.22
N LEU A 257 3.27 24.71 -14.83
CA LEU A 257 2.32 23.60 -14.66
C LEU A 257 1.98 22.92 -16.01
N ARG A 258 1.82 23.69 -17.10
CA ARG A 258 1.68 23.12 -18.45
C ARG A 258 2.96 22.43 -18.93
N GLY A 259 4.14 22.92 -18.56
CA GLY A 259 5.42 22.28 -18.88
C GLY A 259 5.63 20.96 -18.13
N MET A 260 5.13 20.84 -16.90
CA MET A 260 5.16 19.59 -16.13
C MET A 260 4.10 18.58 -16.58
N ILE A 261 2.88 19.03 -16.90
CA ILE A 261 1.77 18.14 -17.31
C ILE A 261 1.86 17.78 -18.80
N GLY A 262 2.49 18.62 -19.63
CA GLY A 262 2.66 18.40 -21.07
C GLY A 262 3.76 17.40 -21.45
N PHE A 263 4.38 16.73 -20.46
CA PHE A 263 5.34 15.64 -20.66
C PHE A 263 4.78 14.26 -20.25
N ALA A 264 3.48 14.17 -19.97
CA ALA A 264 2.77 12.89 -19.77
C ALA A 264 1.85 12.59 -20.96
#